data_AF-A0A7C1V0C3-F1
#
_entry.id   AF-A0A7C1V0C3-F1
#
_cell.length_a   1.000
_cell.length_b   1.000
_cell.length_c   1.000
_cell.angle_alpha   90.00
_cell.angle_beta   90.00
_cell.angle_gamma   90.00
#
_symmetry.space_group_name_H-M   'P 1'
#
loop_
_entity.id
_entity.type
_entity.pdbx_description
1 polymer ?
#
loop_
_entity_poly.entity_id
_entity_poly.type
_entity_poly.pdbx_seq_one_letter_code
_entity_poly.pdbx_strand_id
1 'polypeptide(L)'
;MEKKIGVYICTGCGIGESLDIDKLSEIATGEYNVPLCKTHPFLCGKEGIQVIKDDIEKEGVNAVVIMGCSPRVNYDVFKFPNVVVER
;
A
#
# COMPACT_ATOMS: atom_id res chain seq x y z
N MET A 1 -10.98 -17.42 4.13
CA MET A 1 -9.77 -16.85 4.76
C MET A 1 -10.09 -15.40 5.05
N GLU A 2 -9.92 -14.97 6.31
CA GLU A 2 -10.12 -13.57 6.67
C GLU A 2 -9.03 -12.72 5.99
N LYS A 3 -9.43 -11.58 5.41
CA LYS A 3 -8.50 -10.70 4.71
C LYS A 3 -7.85 -9.77 5.72
N LYS A 4 -6.55 -9.93 5.97
CA LYS A 4 -5.74 -8.92 6.68
C LYS A 4 -5.24 -7.93 5.64
N ILE A 5 -5.96 -6.81 5.53
CA ILE A 5 -5.71 -5.77 4.53
C ILE A 5 -4.57 -4.87 5.00
N GLY A 6 -3.61 -4.60 4.13
CA GLY A 6 -2.61 -3.54 4.28
C GLY A 6 -2.80 -2.48 3.20
N VAL A 7 -2.97 -1.22 3.61
CA VAL A 7 -3.05 -0.07 2.72
C VAL A 7 -1.69 0.63 2.67
N TYR A 8 -1.20 0.90 1.46
CA TYR A 8 0.08 1.55 1.23
C TYR A 8 -0.10 2.74 0.30
N ILE A 9 0.26 3.92 0.78
CA ILE A 9 0.08 5.20 0.08
C ILE A 9 1.43 5.72 -0.40
N CYS A 10 1.58 5.86 -1.71
CA CYS A 10 2.77 6.44 -2.33
C CYS A 10 2.65 7.97 -2.28
N THR A 11 3.64 8.65 -1.71
CA THR A 11 3.64 10.12 -1.63
C THR A 11 4.54 10.78 -2.68
N GLY A 12 5.32 10.01 -3.43
CA GLY A 12 6.15 10.50 -4.53
C GLY A 12 5.37 10.93 -5.78
N CYS A 13 6.10 11.39 -6.79
CA CYS A 13 5.55 11.82 -8.08
C CYS A 13 4.47 12.93 -7.97
N GLY A 14 4.56 13.77 -6.94
CA GLY A 14 3.61 14.86 -6.68
C GLY A 14 2.32 14.44 -5.95
N ILE A 15 2.14 13.16 -5.62
CA ILE A 15 0.92 12.67 -4.94
C ILE A 15 0.81 13.26 -3.54
N GLY A 16 1.89 13.23 -2.75
CA GLY A 16 1.92 13.76 -1.39
C GLY A 16 1.77 15.28 -1.31
N GLU A 17 2.06 15.99 -2.40
CA GLU A 17 1.86 17.45 -2.49
C GLU A 17 0.43 17.79 -2.94
N SER A 18 -0.21 16.88 -3.69
CA SER A 18 -1.52 17.11 -4.28
C SER A 18 -2.68 16.65 -3.39
N LEU A 19 -2.41 15.73 -2.45
CA LEU A 19 -3.42 15.07 -1.63
C LEU A 19 -3.08 15.14 -0.14
N ASP A 20 -4.12 15.16 0.69
CA ASP A 20 -4.00 15.08 2.14
C ASP A 20 -3.81 13.62 2.58
N ILE A 21 -2.55 13.24 2.75
CA ILE A 21 -2.14 11.86 3.04
C ILE A 21 -2.55 11.44 4.46
N ASP A 22 -2.51 12.37 5.41
CA ASP A 22 -2.89 12.11 6.80
C ASP A 22 -4.38 11.78 6.87
N LYS A 23 -5.22 12.62 6.24
CA LYS A 23 -6.67 12.38 6.19
C LYS A 23 -7.03 11.07 5.49
N LEU A 24 -6.33 10.72 4.42
CA LEU A 24 -6.53 9.44 3.73
C LEU A 24 -6.15 8.24 4.61
N SER A 25 -5.09 8.38 5.40
CA SER A 25 -4.66 7.35 6.36
C SER A 25 -5.66 7.21 7.52
N GLU A 26 -6.22 8.32 8.00
CA GLU A 26 -7.29 8.33 9.00
C GLU A 26 -8.56 7.65 8.48
N ILE A 27 -8.97 7.91 7.24
CA ILE A 27 -10.13 7.24 6.63
C ILE A 27 -9.88 5.73 6.53
N ALA A 28 -8.70 5.31 6.07
CA ALA A 28 -8.36 3.89 5.94
C ALA A 28 -8.41 3.15 7.29
N THR A 29 -7.84 3.74 8.33
CA THR A 29 -7.74 3.12 9.67
C THR A 29 -9.01 3.29 10.51
N GLY A 30 -9.76 4.38 10.32
CA GLY A 30 -10.97 4.70 11.07
C GLY A 30 -12.25 4.16 10.45
N GLU A 31 -12.58 4.60 9.22
CA GLU A 31 -13.85 4.21 8.57
C GLU A 31 -13.80 2.74 8.10
N TYR A 32 -12.72 2.36 7.44
CA TYR A 32 -12.55 1.03 6.87
C TYR A 32 -11.91 0.02 7.83
N ASN A 33 -11.51 0.47 9.03
CA ASN A 33 -10.89 -0.37 10.07
C ASN A 33 -9.72 -1.22 9.54
N VAL A 34 -8.93 -0.67 8.61
CA VAL A 34 -7.78 -1.37 8.06
C VAL A 34 -6.70 -1.46 9.14
N PRO A 35 -6.19 -2.66 9.46
CA PRO A 35 -5.26 -2.85 10.57
C PRO A 35 -3.86 -2.27 10.30
N LEU A 36 -3.51 -2.03 9.04
CA LEU A 36 -2.20 -1.50 8.65
C LEU A 36 -2.36 -0.49 7.52
N CYS A 37 -1.97 0.75 7.78
CA CYS A 37 -1.86 1.81 6.78
C CYS A 37 -0.48 2.45 6.86
N LYS A 38 0.27 2.44 5.77
CA LYS A 38 1.63 3.00 5.70
C LYS A 38 1.79 3.93 4.51
N THR A 39 2.64 4.93 4.67
CA THR A 39 3.02 5.86 3.62
C THR A 39 4.48 5.65 3.25
N HIS A 40 4.81 5.82 1.98
CA HIS A 40 6.21 5.78 1.53
C HIS A 40 6.42 6.70 0.33
N PRO A 41 7.53 7.46 0.26
CA PRO A 41 7.78 8.38 -0.84
C PRO A 41 7.99 7.67 -2.17
N PHE A 42 8.40 6.40 -2.16
CA PHE A 42 8.66 5.66 -3.40
C PHE A 42 8.32 4.17 -3.26
N LEU A 43 7.03 3.83 -3.38
CA LEU A 43 6.57 2.44 -3.18
C LEU A 43 7.06 1.46 -4.26
N CYS A 44 7.24 1.93 -5.51
CA CYS A 44 7.73 1.09 -6.60
C CYS A 44 9.25 0.88 -6.59
N GLY A 45 9.97 1.49 -5.63
CA GLY A 45 11.40 1.24 -5.40
C GLY A 45 11.66 -0.02 -4.56
N LYS A 46 12.92 -0.45 -4.49
CA LYS A 46 13.32 -1.63 -3.70
C LYS A 46 12.89 -1.56 -2.24
N GLU A 47 13.07 -0.39 -1.61
CA GLU A 47 12.71 -0.17 -0.20
C GLU A 47 11.19 -0.23 0.00
N GLY A 48 10.42 0.43 -0.86
CA GLY A 48 8.95 0.40 -0.80
C GLY A 48 8.37 -1.00 -0.98
N ILE A 49 8.92 -1.78 -1.91
CA ILE A 49 8.54 -3.20 -2.09
C ILE A 49 8.90 -4.00 -0.84
N GLN A 50 10.06 -3.74 -0.23
CA GLN A 50 10.50 -4.46 0.95
C GLN A 50 9.60 -4.18 2.15
N VAL A 51 9.11 -2.94 2.33
CA VAL A 51 8.12 -2.61 3.37
C VAL A 51 6.88 -3.49 3.24
N ILE A 52 6.33 -3.63 2.03
CA ILE A 52 5.14 -4.45 1.78
C ILE A 52 5.43 -5.94 2.03
N LYS A 53 6.59 -6.43 1.60
CA LYS A 53 7.00 -7.84 1.84
C LYS A 53 7.16 -8.14 3.32
N ASP A 54 7.81 -7.26 4.06
CA ASP A 54 8.00 -7.39 5.50
C ASP A 54 6.67 -7.48 6.23
N ASP A 55 5.67 -6.69 5.81
CA ASP A 55 4.33 -6.73 6.40
C ASP A 55 3.54 -8.00 6.00
N ILE A 56 3.74 -8.51 4.79
CA ILE A 56 3.20 -9.81 4.39
C ILE A 56 3.79 -10.93 5.27
N GLU A 57 5.10 -10.92 5.51
CA GLU A 57 5.80 -11.98 6.25
C GLU A 57 5.63 -11.88 7.77
N LYS A 58 5.74 -10.68 8.35
CA LYS A 58 5.76 -10.46 9.80
C LYS A 58 4.37 -10.22 10.37
N GLU A 59 3.57 -9.43 9.66
CA GLU A 59 2.21 -9.09 10.08
C GLU A 59 1.16 -10.04 9.50
N GLY A 60 1.48 -10.85 8.49
CA GLY A 60 0.53 -11.76 7.86
C GLY A 60 -0.50 -11.05 6.97
N VAL A 61 -0.13 -9.90 6.40
CA VAL A 61 -0.95 -9.21 5.39
C VAL A 61 -1.15 -10.13 4.19
N ASN A 62 -2.41 -10.35 3.79
CA ASN A 62 -2.76 -11.24 2.68
C ASN A 62 -3.60 -10.55 1.58
N ALA A 63 -3.97 -9.29 1.81
CA ALA A 63 -4.59 -8.41 0.84
C ALA A 63 -3.91 -7.03 0.92
N VAL A 64 -3.44 -6.53 -0.22
CA VAL A 64 -2.66 -5.31 -0.32
C VAL A 64 -3.41 -4.34 -1.21
N VAL A 65 -3.62 -3.12 -0.72
CA VAL A 65 -4.19 -2.00 -1.47
C VAL A 65 -3.11 -0.95 -1.62
N ILE A 66 -2.78 -0.58 -2.86
CA ILE A 66 -1.70 0.37 -3.15
C ILE A 66 -2.29 1.60 -3.79
N MET A 67 -2.29 2.70 -3.05
CA MET A 67 -2.62 4.00 -3.60
C MET A 67 -1.35 4.63 -4.17
N GLY A 68 -1.27 4.73 -5.50
CA GLY A 68 -0.08 5.21 -6.17
C GLY A 68 -0.33 5.55 -7.64
N CYS A 69 0.70 5.40 -8.48
CA CYS A 69 0.57 5.65 -9.91
C CYS A 69 -0.41 4.68 -10.57
N SER A 70 -0.82 4.99 -11.81
CA SER A 70 -1.72 4.13 -12.61
C SER A 70 -1.25 2.68 -12.63
N PRO A 71 -2.14 1.68 -12.59
CA PRO A 71 -1.77 0.25 -12.69
C PRO A 71 -1.10 -0.09 -14.02
N ARG A 72 -1.22 0.78 -15.04
CA ARG A 72 -0.50 0.67 -16.32
C ARG A 72 1.00 0.99 -16.19
N VAL A 73 1.39 1.69 -15.13
CA VAL A 73 2.76 2.11 -14.84
C VAL A 73 3.32 1.22 -13.72
N ASN A 74 4.52 0.68 -13.93
CA ASN A 74 5.15 -0.26 -12.99
C ASN A 74 4.23 -1.46 -12.66
N TYR A 75 3.51 -1.96 -13.67
CA TYR A 75 2.50 -3.02 -13.54
C TYR A 75 3.08 -4.35 -13.04
N ASP A 76 4.38 -4.56 -13.26
CA ASP A 76 5.12 -5.77 -12.92
C ASP A 76 5.78 -5.72 -11.53
N VAL A 77 5.86 -4.53 -10.92
CA VAL A 77 6.57 -4.30 -9.67
C VAL A 77 5.83 -4.87 -8.45
N PHE A 78 4.50 -4.71 -8.41
CA PHE A 78 3.68 -5.12 -7.27
C PHE A 78 3.07 -6.50 -7.48
N LYS A 79 3.94 -7.52 -7.52
CA LYS A 79 3.55 -8.93 -7.63
C LYS A 79 4.00 -9.67 -6.39
N PHE A 80 3.04 -10.02 -5.54
CA PHE A 80 3.26 -10.76 -4.31
C PHE A 80 2.56 -12.14 -4.40
N PRO A 81 3.28 -13.26 -4.29
CA PRO A 81 2.68 -14.59 -4.38
C PRO A 81 1.63 -14.80 -3.29
N ASN A 82 0.48 -15.39 -3.64
CA ASN A 82 -0.60 -15.73 -2.70
C ASN A 82 -1.22 -14.53 -1.95
N VAL A 83 -1.04 -13.32 -2.46
CA VAL A 83 -1.58 -12.07 -1.89
C VAL A 83 -2.47 -11.40 -2.93
N VAL A 84 -3.65 -10.97 -2.51
CA VAL A 84 -4.53 -10.15 -3.37
C VAL A 84 -3.93 -8.76 -3.46
N VAL A 85 -3.77 -8.21 -4.66
CA VAL A 85 -3.24 -6.86 -4.87
C VAL A 85 -4.27 -6.03 -5.63
N GLU A 86 -4.68 -4.91 -5.04
CA GLU A 86 -5.54 -3.89 -5.65
C GLU A 86 -4.78 -2.57 -5.79
N ARG A 87 -4.98 -1.88 -6.92
CA ARG A 87 -4.28 -0.65 -7.31
C ARG A 87 -5.20 0.35 -7.99
#